data_AF-A0A4U5US39-F1
#
_entry.id   AF-A0A4U5US39-F1
#
_cell.length_a   1.000
_cell.length_b   1.000
_cell.length_c   1.000
_cell.angle_alpha   90.00
_cell.angle_beta   90.00
_cell.angle_gamma   90.00
#
_symmetry.space_group_name_H-M   'P 1'
#
loop_
_entity.id
_entity.type
_entity.pdbx_description
1 polymer ?
#
loop_
_entity_poly.entity_id
_entity_poly.type
_entity_poly.pdbx_seq_one_letter_code
_entity_poly.pdbx_strand_id
1 'polypeptide(L)'
;MDVSAPANYSTTDTARAIKGFRVWQCGGSMEVLPCARVAHIERTKKPYNNDIDYYAKRNALRAAEVWMDEYKSHVYMAWNIPMNNPGVDFGDVSERLALRKRLQCRSFRWYLEHVYPEMRIYNNTITYGENGPIISRDTGRCLEVEMSKDANFGLRLVVQRCSGQKWMIRNWIKHPRH
;
A
#
# COMPACT_ATOMS: atom_id res chain seq x y z
N MET A 1 -1.00 8.49 17.50
CA MET A 1 0.23 7.71 17.27
C MET A 1 0.30 7.47 15.78
N ASP A 2 1.15 8.22 15.07
CA ASP A 2 1.37 8.01 13.64
C ASP A 2 1.89 6.58 13.44
N VAL A 3 1.04 5.70 12.92
CA VAL A 3 1.49 4.44 12.34
C VAL A 3 1.98 4.77 10.94
N SER A 4 3.15 5.40 10.89
CA SER A 4 3.98 5.43 9.70
C SER A 4 4.37 3.98 9.41
N ALA A 5 3.60 3.29 8.58
CA ALA A 5 3.94 1.94 8.14
C ALA A 5 5.24 2.02 7.32
N PRO A 6 6.35 1.41 7.77
CA PRO A 6 7.55 1.33 6.97
C PRO A 6 7.29 0.44 5.75
N ALA A 7 7.88 0.82 4.62
CA ALA A 7 7.69 0.25 3.29
C ALA A 7 8.25 -1.18 3.08
N ASN A 8 8.17 -2.05 4.09
CA ASN A 8 8.48 -3.47 3.98
C ASN A 8 7.19 -4.26 4.15
N TYR A 9 6.41 -4.35 3.07
CA TYR A 9 5.19 -5.15 3.02
C TYR A 9 5.51 -6.62 3.24
N SER A 10 5.39 -7.09 4.48
CA SER A 10 5.35 -8.52 4.78
C SER A 10 3.99 -9.07 4.34
N THR A 11 3.94 -10.31 3.81
CA THR A 11 2.68 -11.03 3.53
C THR A 11 1.74 -11.13 4.73
N THR A 12 2.29 -10.96 5.94
CA THR A 12 1.57 -10.89 7.21
C THR A 12 0.80 -9.58 7.40
N ASP A 13 1.27 -8.44 6.87
CA ASP A 13 0.62 -7.13 7.03
C ASP A 13 -0.60 -6.96 6.12
N THR A 14 -0.54 -7.50 4.89
CA THR A 14 -1.71 -7.55 4.01
C THR A 14 -2.80 -8.41 4.65
N ALA A 15 -2.54 -9.67 5.02
CA ALA A 15 -3.53 -10.54 5.65
C ALA A 15 -4.15 -9.98 6.95
N ARG A 16 -3.39 -9.18 7.71
CA ARG A 16 -3.86 -8.50 8.92
C ARG A 16 -4.87 -7.39 8.59
N ALA A 17 -4.59 -6.57 7.59
CA ALA A 17 -5.52 -5.52 7.13
C ALA A 17 -6.86 -6.11 6.66
N ILE A 18 -6.83 -7.23 5.94
CA ILE A 18 -8.03 -7.90 5.39
C ILE A 18 -8.97 -8.37 6.51
N LYS A 19 -8.42 -9.00 7.55
CA LYS A 19 -9.23 -9.47 8.68
C LYS A 19 -9.86 -8.30 9.44
N GLY A 20 -9.14 -7.17 9.55
CA GLY A 20 -9.66 -5.94 10.15
C GLY A 20 -10.89 -5.40 9.41
N PHE A 21 -10.81 -5.27 8.08
CA PHE A 21 -11.92 -4.74 7.27
C PHE A 21 -13.20 -5.55 7.41
N ARG A 22 -13.09 -6.89 7.36
CA ARG A 22 -14.23 -7.78 7.57
C ARG A 22 -14.88 -7.57 8.93
N VAL A 23 -14.10 -7.55 9.99
CA VAL A 23 -14.64 -7.47 11.36
C VAL A 23 -15.39 -6.15 11.54
N TRP A 24 -14.75 -5.03 11.22
CA TRP A 24 -15.35 -3.70 11.38
C TRP A 24 -16.59 -3.48 10.50
N GLN A 25 -16.50 -3.81 9.21
CA GLN A 25 -17.62 -3.58 8.29
C GLN A 25 -18.82 -4.49 8.62
N CYS A 26 -18.60 -5.68 9.18
CA CYS A 26 -19.68 -6.62 9.49
C CYS A 26 -20.14 -6.59 10.97
N GLY A 27 -19.85 -5.51 11.70
CA GLY A 27 -20.43 -5.24 13.03
C GLY A 27 -19.61 -5.73 14.24
N GLY A 28 -18.38 -6.20 14.04
CA GLY A 28 -17.45 -6.47 15.14
C GLY A 28 -16.52 -5.30 15.45
N SER A 29 -15.66 -5.48 16.45
CA SER A 29 -14.59 -4.55 16.84
C SER A 29 -13.23 -5.25 16.88
N MET A 30 -12.16 -4.47 16.78
CA MET A 30 -10.79 -4.96 16.92
C MET A 30 -10.02 -4.07 17.89
N GLU A 31 -9.43 -4.68 18.92
CA GLU A 31 -8.75 -3.97 20.01
C GLU A 31 -7.36 -4.57 20.25
N VAL A 32 -6.42 -3.70 20.65
CA VAL A 32 -5.09 -4.11 21.10
C VAL A 32 -5.07 -3.97 22.62
N LEU A 33 -5.01 -5.11 23.32
CA LEU A 33 -4.99 -5.12 24.79
C LEU A 33 -3.55 -4.94 25.30
N PRO A 34 -3.20 -3.82 25.94
CA PRO A 34 -1.82 -3.55 26.38
C PRO A 34 -1.31 -4.52 27.46
N CYS A 35 -2.23 -5.16 28.18
CA CYS A 35 -1.93 -6.15 29.21
C CYS A 35 -1.63 -7.54 28.64
N ALA A 36 -2.07 -7.85 27.42
CA ALA A 36 -1.83 -9.14 26.78
C ALA A 36 -0.58 -9.05 25.90
N ARG A 37 0.52 -9.64 26.37
CA ARG A 37 1.83 -9.54 25.70
C ARG A 37 2.24 -10.88 25.11
N VAL A 38 2.45 -10.89 23.79
CA VAL A 38 3.02 -12.03 23.05
C VAL A 38 4.17 -11.49 22.20
N ALA A 39 5.36 -12.05 22.36
CA ALA A 39 6.52 -11.67 21.55
C ALA A 39 6.49 -12.41 20.20
N HIS A 40 6.66 -11.67 19.11
CA HIS A 40 6.87 -12.22 17.76
C HIS A 40 8.32 -11.99 17.34
N ILE A 41 9.02 -13.06 16.96
CA ILE A 41 10.37 -12.96 16.39
C ILE A 41 10.22 -12.82 14.87
N GLU A 42 10.37 -11.58 14.37
CA GLU A 42 10.29 -11.34 12.93
C GLU A 42 11.47 -11.98 12.21
N ARG A 43 11.18 -12.57 11.05
CA ARG A 43 12.19 -13.23 10.21
C ARG A 43 12.40 -12.42 8.94
N THR A 44 13.66 -12.19 8.59
CA THR A 44 14.05 -11.52 7.34
C THR A 44 13.67 -12.31 6.10
N LYS A 45 13.58 -13.65 6.18
CA LYS A 45 13.17 -14.53 5.09
C LYS A 45 12.17 -15.57 5.57
N LYS A 46 11.10 -15.81 4.81
CA LYS A 46 10.17 -16.92 5.08
C LYS A 46 10.73 -18.20 4.40
N PRO A 47 10.97 -19.30 5.13
CA PRO A 47 11.69 -20.47 4.60
C PRO A 47 10.85 -21.39 3.68
N TYR A 48 9.53 -21.21 3.65
CA TYR A 48 8.61 -22.12 2.94
C TYR A 48 8.07 -21.58 1.63
N ASN A 49 8.39 -20.34 1.26
CA ASN A 49 7.84 -19.73 0.06
C ASN A 49 8.88 -18.83 -0.59
N ASN A 50 9.25 -19.17 -1.83
CA ASN A 50 10.22 -18.41 -2.60
C ASN A 50 9.57 -17.24 -3.36
N ASP A 51 8.24 -17.25 -3.53
CA ASP A 51 7.50 -16.24 -4.29
C ASP A 51 6.54 -15.43 -3.40
N ILE A 52 7.10 -14.87 -2.33
CA ILE A 52 6.37 -14.09 -1.33
C ILE A 52 5.66 -12.89 -1.99
N ASP A 53 6.28 -12.28 -3.00
CA ASP A 53 5.76 -11.10 -3.70
C ASP A 53 4.49 -11.40 -4.50
N TYR A 54 4.46 -12.49 -5.28
CA TYR A 54 3.25 -12.89 -6.01
C TYR A 54 2.08 -13.14 -5.07
N TYR A 55 2.27 -13.93 -4.01
CA TYR A 55 1.19 -14.23 -3.06
C TYR A 55 0.77 -13.01 -2.24
N ALA A 56 1.68 -12.09 -1.92
CA ALA A 56 1.34 -10.83 -1.27
C ALA A 56 0.41 -10.00 -2.15
N LYS A 57 0.78 -9.81 -3.43
CA LYS A 57 -0.01 -9.08 -4.42
C LYS A 57 -1.37 -9.74 -4.63
N ARG A 58 -1.40 -11.05 -4.87
CA ARG A 58 -2.64 -11.84 -5.02
C ARG A 58 -3.57 -11.63 -3.83
N ASN A 59 -3.08 -11.78 -2.60
CA ASN A 59 -3.91 -11.64 -1.40
C ASN A 59 -4.39 -10.20 -1.18
N ALA A 60 -3.55 -9.20 -1.47
CA ALA A 60 -3.93 -7.79 -1.40
C ALA A 60 -5.05 -7.48 -2.40
N LEU A 61 -4.92 -7.91 -3.66
CA LEU A 61 -5.93 -7.72 -4.69
C LEU A 61 -7.26 -8.40 -4.33
N ARG A 62 -7.23 -9.65 -3.86
CA ARG A 62 -8.44 -10.37 -3.40
C ARG A 62 -9.21 -9.58 -2.34
N ALA A 63 -8.50 -8.93 -1.43
CA ALA A 63 -9.15 -8.14 -0.41
C ALA A 63 -9.65 -6.79 -0.90
N ALA A 64 -8.89 -6.14 -1.78
CA ALA A 64 -9.31 -4.89 -2.39
C ALA A 64 -10.63 -5.09 -3.15
N GLU A 65 -10.72 -6.16 -3.93
CA GLU A 65 -11.94 -6.52 -4.68
C GLU A 65 -13.14 -6.87 -3.79
N VAL A 66 -12.92 -7.40 -2.59
CA VAL A 66 -14.02 -7.81 -1.70
C VAL A 66 -14.44 -6.72 -0.72
N TRP A 67 -13.50 -5.93 -0.19
CA TRP A 67 -13.72 -5.10 1.00
C TRP A 67 -13.49 -3.60 0.80
N MET A 68 -12.87 -3.17 -0.31
CA MET A 68 -12.44 -1.78 -0.49
C MET A 68 -13.28 -0.97 -1.49
N ASP A 69 -14.31 -1.56 -2.09
CA ASP A 69 -15.26 -0.87 -2.97
C ASP A 69 -14.54 0.00 -4.04
N GLU A 70 -14.94 1.25 -4.24
CA GLU A 70 -14.30 2.21 -5.15
C GLU A 70 -12.85 2.57 -4.76
N TYR A 71 -12.46 2.34 -3.51
CA TYR A 71 -11.13 2.64 -2.99
C TYR A 71 -10.09 1.57 -3.33
N LYS A 72 -10.49 0.46 -3.94
CA LYS A 72 -9.56 -0.60 -4.38
C LYS A 72 -8.42 -0.05 -5.25
N SER A 73 -8.65 1.03 -5.99
CA SER A 73 -7.63 1.76 -6.77
C SER A 73 -6.37 2.11 -5.97
N HIS A 74 -6.49 2.34 -4.66
CA HIS A 74 -5.35 2.63 -3.80
C HIS A 74 -4.42 1.43 -3.66
N VAL A 75 -4.96 0.20 -3.65
CA VAL A 75 -4.16 -1.02 -3.60
C VAL A 75 -3.46 -1.25 -4.94
N TYR A 76 -4.19 -1.14 -6.04
CA TYR A 76 -3.60 -1.23 -7.38
C TYR A 76 -2.46 -0.23 -7.55
N MET A 77 -2.66 1.00 -7.08
CA MET A 77 -1.66 2.06 -7.08
C MET A 77 -0.46 1.76 -6.17
N ALA A 78 -0.68 1.32 -4.94
CA ALA A 78 0.40 0.99 -3.99
C ALA A 78 1.31 -0.13 -4.50
N TRP A 79 0.73 -1.13 -5.18
CA TRP A 79 1.47 -2.26 -5.76
C TRP A 79 1.96 -2.00 -7.18
N ASN A 80 1.70 -0.82 -7.76
CA ASN A 80 2.02 -0.48 -9.14
C ASN A 80 1.44 -1.49 -10.16
N ILE A 81 0.18 -1.88 -9.94
CA ILE A 81 -0.56 -2.84 -10.75
C ILE A 81 -1.58 -2.06 -11.60
N PRO A 82 -1.57 -2.21 -12.95
CA PRO A 82 -2.58 -1.60 -13.80
C PRO A 82 -3.99 -2.13 -13.47
N MET A 83 -4.99 -1.23 -13.48
CA MET A 83 -6.39 -1.65 -13.33
C MET A 83 -6.86 -2.51 -14.51
N ASN A 84 -6.51 -2.08 -15.72
CA ASN A 84 -6.81 -2.79 -16.95
C ASN A 84 -5.64 -3.74 -17.23
N ASN A 85 -5.82 -5.03 -16.91
CA ASN A 85 -4.81 -6.10 -16.97
C ASN A 85 -3.76 -6.07 -15.83
N PRO A 86 -4.11 -6.55 -14.64
CA PRO A 86 -3.23 -6.54 -13.47
C PRO A 86 -2.00 -7.47 -13.60
N GLY A 87 -1.98 -8.40 -14.57
CA GLY A 87 -0.88 -9.37 -14.72
C GLY A 87 -0.74 -10.37 -13.56
N VAL A 88 -1.56 -10.24 -12.52
CA VAL A 88 -1.65 -11.13 -11.36
C VAL A 88 -3.03 -11.74 -11.34
N ASP A 89 -3.11 -13.05 -11.52
CA ASP A 89 -4.36 -13.77 -11.29
C ASP A 89 -4.62 -13.80 -9.77
N PHE A 90 -5.71 -13.17 -9.34
CA PHE A 90 -6.14 -13.21 -7.94
C PHE A 90 -7.22 -14.28 -7.68
N GLY A 91 -7.69 -14.96 -8.73
CA GLY A 91 -8.72 -16.01 -8.68
C GLY A 91 -10.12 -15.50 -8.34
N ASP A 92 -11.08 -16.43 -8.24
CA ASP A 92 -12.48 -16.09 -7.94
C ASP A 92 -12.67 -15.59 -6.50
N VAL A 93 -13.49 -14.54 -6.36
CA VAL A 93 -13.88 -13.90 -5.09
C VAL A 93 -15.39 -13.90 -4.86
N SER A 94 -16.17 -14.55 -5.73
CA SER A 94 -17.64 -14.54 -5.71
C SER A 94 -18.22 -15.03 -4.38
N GLU A 95 -17.66 -16.10 -3.80
CA GLU A 95 -18.09 -16.61 -2.49
C GLU A 95 -17.89 -15.56 -1.37
N ARG A 96 -16.79 -14.81 -1.42
CA ARG A 96 -16.48 -13.77 -0.41
C ARG A 96 -17.40 -12.57 -0.56
N LEU A 97 -17.74 -12.19 -1.79
CA LEU A 97 -18.74 -11.16 -2.06
C LEU A 97 -20.14 -11.60 -1.58
N ALA A 98 -20.52 -12.85 -1.81
CA ALA A 98 -21.78 -13.41 -1.33
C ALA A 98 -21.85 -13.42 0.20
N LEU A 99 -20.74 -13.75 0.87
CA LEU A 99 -20.63 -13.67 2.33
C LEU A 99 -20.81 -12.24 2.83
N ARG A 100 -20.15 -11.25 2.21
CA ARG A 100 -20.28 -9.83 2.58
C ARG A 100 -21.73 -9.35 2.47
N LYS A 101 -22.43 -9.75 1.40
CA LYS A 101 -23.86 -9.46 1.20
C LYS A 101 -24.74 -10.12 2.27
N ARG A 102 -24.50 -11.41 2.56
CA ARG A 102 -25.26 -12.18 3.56
C ARG A 102 -25.17 -11.58 4.96
N LEU A 103 -23.98 -11.11 5.33
CA LEU A 103 -23.72 -10.47 6.62
C LEU A 103 -24.14 -8.99 6.67
N GLN A 104 -24.70 -8.45 5.58
CA GLN A 104 -25.13 -7.05 5.48
C GLN A 104 -24.04 -6.06 5.93
N CYS A 105 -22.79 -6.33 5.54
CA CYS A 105 -21.66 -5.51 5.98
C CYS A 105 -21.76 -4.10 5.38
N ARG A 106 -21.26 -3.13 6.15
CA ARG A 106 -21.15 -1.71 5.78
C ARG A 106 -20.17 -1.51 4.62
N SER A 107 -20.18 -0.33 4.02
CA SER A 107 -19.26 0.06 2.95
C SER A 107 -17.86 0.39 3.48
N PHE A 108 -16.87 0.38 2.61
CA PHE A 108 -15.52 0.82 2.96
C PHE A 108 -15.47 2.32 3.27
N ARG A 109 -16.32 3.11 2.61
CA ARG A 109 -16.49 4.53 2.96
C ARG A 109 -16.90 4.72 4.43
N TRP A 110 -17.87 3.94 4.92
CA TRP A 110 -18.26 3.99 6.32
C TRP A 110 -17.09 3.67 7.25
N TYR A 111 -16.26 2.69 6.88
CA TYR A 111 -15.05 2.32 7.63
C TYR A 111 -14.06 3.50 7.73
N LEU A 112 -13.80 4.20 6.63
CA LEU A 112 -12.93 5.38 6.63
C LEU A 112 -13.51 6.49 7.50
N GLU A 113 -14.82 6.75 7.43
CA GLU A 113 -15.45 7.84 8.19
C GLU A 113 -15.54 7.57 9.70
N HIS A 114 -15.67 6.30 10.13
CA HIS A 114 -15.99 5.97 11.53
C HIS A 114 -14.92 5.17 12.26
N VAL A 115 -14.03 4.47 11.54
CA VAL A 115 -13.01 3.60 12.14
C VAL A 115 -11.61 4.16 11.92
N TYR A 116 -11.32 4.75 10.75
CA TYR A 116 -9.99 5.28 10.44
C TYR A 116 -10.04 6.63 9.68
N PRO A 117 -10.60 7.69 10.29
CA PRO A 117 -10.81 9.00 9.65
C PRO A 117 -9.53 9.78 9.31
N GLU A 118 -8.41 9.46 9.96
CA GLU A 118 -7.10 10.04 9.67
C GLU A 118 -6.47 9.51 8.37
N MET A 119 -7.05 8.48 7.76
CA MET A 119 -6.56 7.92 6.50
C MET A 119 -6.75 8.91 5.35
N ARG A 120 -5.65 9.24 4.67
CA ARG A 120 -5.70 10.09 3.47
C ARG A 120 -6.27 9.32 2.29
N ILE A 121 -7.25 9.93 1.62
CA ILE A 121 -7.88 9.41 0.41
C ILE A 121 -7.35 10.18 -0.79
N TYR A 122 -6.90 9.47 -1.83
CA TYR A 122 -6.45 10.06 -3.07
C TYR A 122 -7.49 9.85 -4.18
N ASN A 123 -8.31 10.87 -4.44
CA ASN A 123 -9.40 10.79 -5.41
C ASN A 123 -8.98 11.11 -6.86
N ASN A 124 -7.75 11.60 -7.09
CA ASN A 124 -7.34 12.14 -8.39
C ASN A 124 -5.84 11.98 -8.68
N THR A 125 -5.26 10.88 -8.21
CA THR A 125 -3.84 10.57 -8.42
C THR A 125 -3.66 10.00 -9.82
N ILE A 126 -2.89 10.69 -10.67
CA ILE A 126 -2.48 10.13 -11.96
C ILE A 126 -1.15 9.40 -11.76
N THR A 127 -1.08 8.14 -12.16
CA THR A 127 0.15 7.36 -12.11
C THR A 127 0.89 7.51 -13.44
N TYR A 128 1.82 8.47 -13.52
CA TYR A 128 2.81 8.54 -14.59
C TYR A 128 4.14 8.00 -14.05
N GLY A 129 4.50 6.77 -14.42
CA GLY A 129 5.82 6.24 -14.17
C GLY A 129 6.75 6.64 -15.32
N GLU A 130 7.37 7.81 -15.27
CA GLU A 130 8.55 8.04 -16.10
C GLU A 130 9.69 7.23 -15.51
N ASN A 131 10.10 6.16 -16.21
CA ASN A 131 11.24 5.33 -15.85
C ASN A 131 12.54 6.00 -16.32
N GLY A 132 12.86 7.15 -15.72
CA GLY A 132 13.97 7.99 -16.16
C GLY A 132 14.60 8.81 -15.02
N PRO A 133 15.72 9.47 -15.30
CA PRO A 133 16.29 10.43 -14.37
C PRO A 133 15.36 11.64 -14.20
N ILE A 134 15.21 12.13 -12.97
CA ILE A 134 14.53 13.41 -12.71
C ILE A 134 15.57 14.51 -12.88
N ILE A 135 15.41 15.32 -13.93
CA ILE A 135 16.38 16.36 -14.32
C ILE A 135 15.83 17.74 -13.92
N SER A 136 16.63 18.51 -13.17
CA SER A 136 16.36 19.93 -12.92
C SER A 136 16.49 20.69 -14.24
N ARG A 137 15.42 21.35 -14.68
CA ARG A 137 15.40 22.13 -15.93
C ARG A 137 16.40 23.28 -15.92
N ASP A 138 16.64 23.89 -14.76
CA ASP A 138 17.50 25.07 -14.63
C ASP A 138 18.99 24.72 -14.68
N THR A 139 19.37 23.56 -14.12
CA THR A 139 20.78 23.19 -13.92
C THR A 139 21.24 22.02 -14.78
N GLY A 140 20.33 21.28 -15.40
CA GLY A 140 20.62 20.03 -16.11
C GLY A 140 21.14 18.90 -15.20
N ARG A 141 21.09 19.08 -13.87
CA ARG A 141 21.53 18.09 -12.89
C ARG A 141 20.39 17.15 -12.52
N CYS A 142 20.74 15.92 -12.13
CA CYS A 142 19.79 14.88 -11.76
C CYS A 142 19.59 14.81 -10.26
N LEU A 143 18.36 14.49 -9.84
CA LEU A 143 18.08 13.99 -8.50
C LEU A 143 18.72 12.61 -8.34
N GLU A 144 19.50 12.40 -7.29
CA GLU A 144 20.29 11.20 -7.03
C GLU A 144 20.22 10.86 -5.54
N VAL A 145 20.53 9.60 -5.18
CA VAL A 145 20.65 9.17 -3.78
C VAL A 145 22.12 8.92 -3.46
N GLU A 146 22.59 9.53 -2.38
CA GLU A 146 23.95 9.33 -1.85
C GLU A 146 23.89 8.67 -0.47
N MET A 147 24.88 7.83 -0.14
CA MET A 147 25.04 7.31 1.21
C MET A 147 25.55 8.42 2.15
N SER A 148 24.83 8.67 3.24
CA SER A 148 25.20 9.68 4.23
C SER A 148 25.05 9.11 5.63
N LYS A 149 26.11 9.24 6.45
CA LYS A 149 26.10 8.79 7.85
C LYS A 149 25.14 9.59 8.74
N ASP A 150 24.75 10.78 8.30
CA ASP A 150 23.93 11.72 9.07
C ASP A 150 22.43 11.61 8.73
N ALA A 151 22.04 10.77 7.78
CA ALA A 151 20.66 10.57 7.39
C ALA A 151 20.01 9.43 8.17
N ASN A 152 18.76 9.64 8.64
CA ASN A 152 17.89 8.55 9.06
C ASN A 152 17.76 7.58 7.86
N PHE A 153 18.19 6.33 8.00
CA PHE A 153 18.33 5.30 6.94
C PHE A 153 19.62 5.32 6.09
N GLY A 154 20.56 6.22 6.36
CA GLY A 154 21.87 6.21 5.70
C GLY A 154 21.86 6.72 4.25
N LEU A 155 20.74 7.26 3.77
CA LEU A 155 20.54 7.71 2.40
C LEU A 155 20.07 9.17 2.39
N ARG A 156 20.69 10.00 1.54
CA ARG A 156 20.35 11.42 1.36
C ARG A 156 20.05 11.72 -0.10
N LEU A 157 19.00 12.50 -0.35
CA LEU A 157 18.68 13.02 -1.67
C LEU A 157 19.58 14.20 -2.00
N VAL A 158 20.22 14.17 -3.17
CA VAL A 158 21.12 15.21 -3.65
C VAL A 158 20.84 15.53 -5.12
N VAL A 159 21.17 16.75 -5.55
CA VAL A 159 21.10 17.16 -6.96
C VAL A 159 22.52 17.27 -7.52
N GLN A 160 22.91 16.33 -8.38
CA GLN A 160 24.29 16.21 -8.87
C GLN A 160 24.37 15.77 -10.34
N ARG A 161 25.58 15.46 -10.83
CA ARG A 161 25.75 14.91 -12.18
C ARG A 161 25.02 13.58 -12.29
N CYS A 162 24.33 13.40 -13.42
CA CYS A 162 23.52 12.21 -13.68
C CYS A 162 24.39 10.95 -13.71
N SER A 163 24.12 10.02 -12.80
CA SER A 163 24.84 8.73 -12.70
C SER A 163 24.19 7.63 -13.54
N GLY A 164 22.99 7.89 -14.07
CA GLY A 164 22.13 6.90 -14.70
C GLY A 164 21.04 6.36 -13.76
N GLN A 165 20.90 6.90 -12.54
CA GLN A 165 19.82 6.56 -11.63
C GLN A 165 18.46 6.86 -12.25
N LYS A 166 17.56 5.87 -12.18
CA LYS A 166 16.19 5.98 -12.67
C LYS A 166 15.25 6.11 -11.48
N TRP A 167 14.36 7.07 -11.58
CA TRP A 167 13.29 7.24 -10.62
C TRP A 167 12.03 6.63 -11.18
N MET A 168 11.17 6.17 -10.29
CA MET A 168 9.80 5.81 -10.61
C MET A 168 8.93 6.69 -9.75
N ILE A 169 8.38 7.75 -10.35
CA ILE A 169 7.42 8.60 -9.65
C ILE A 169 6.14 7.79 -9.52
N ARG A 170 5.84 7.35 -8.30
CA ARG A 170 4.57 6.71 -7.98
C ARG A 170 3.63 7.77 -7.40
N ASN A 171 2.37 7.74 -7.83
CA ASN A 171 1.25 8.41 -7.18
C ASN A 171 1.35 9.95 -7.20
N TRP A 172 1.16 10.58 -8.38
CA TRP A 172 1.11 12.05 -8.49
C TRP A 172 -0.16 12.62 -7.84
N ILE A 173 -0.03 13.25 -6.69
CA ILE A 173 -1.14 13.94 -6.03
C ILE A 173 -1.37 15.28 -6.74
N LYS A 174 -2.45 15.38 -7.51
CA LYS A 174 -2.89 16.69 -8.02
C LYS A 174 -3.51 17.48 -6.87
N HIS A 175 -2.88 18.57 -6.47
CA HIS A 175 -3.55 19.55 -5.62
C HIS A 175 -4.71 20.21 -6.39
N PRO A 176 -5.86 20.47 -5.75
CA PRO A 176 -6.90 21.29 -6.35
C PRO A 176 -6.31 22.66 -6.70
N ARG A 177 -6.51 23.12 -7.93
CA ARG A 177 -6.25 24.53 -8.24
C ARG A 177 -7.34 25.34 -7.55
N HIS A 178 -6.94 26.26 -6.67
CA HIS A 178 -7.81 27.33 -6.20
C HIS A 178 -8.12 28.29 -7.33
#